data_AF-A0A838QRA8-F1
#
_entry.id   AF-A0A838QRA8-F1
#
_cell.length_a   1.000
_cell.length_b   1.000
_cell.length_c   1.000
_cell.angle_alpha   90.00
_cell.angle_beta   90.00
_cell.angle_gamma   90.00
#
_symmetry.space_group_name_H-M   'P 1'
#
loop_
_entity.id
_entity.type
_entity.pdbx_description
1 polymer ?
#
loop_
_entity_poly.entity_id
_entity_poly.type
_entity_poly.pdbx_seq_one_letter_code
_entity_poly.pdbx_strand_id
1 'polypeptide(L)'
;YSFNVLCSWQSGDRERFIEGIYGLLAGALSQQTFSGCEHRHGIWSLPAPGALMFYAMKLSVIDDELRDDELHLLRLVPKAWVTSDHLTRFENIATEFGPVDLKFKLSEDGKTLDVTFAGDWRHKPGRVVLHAPPMPGLSKIVVNGKEHPASDEIELSL
;
A
#
# COMPACT_ATOMS: atom_id res chain seq x y z
N TYR A 1 -19.59 5.16 -3.60
CA TYR A 1 -18.16 5.48 -3.50
C TYR A 1 -17.91 6.70 -4.37
N SER A 2 -17.29 7.76 -3.81
CA SER A 2 -17.00 8.96 -4.59
C SER A 2 -15.66 8.81 -5.28
N PHE A 3 -15.54 9.29 -6.53
CA PHE A 3 -14.26 9.42 -7.25
C PHE A 3 -13.21 10.27 -6.49
N ASN A 4 -13.63 10.92 -5.41
CA ASN A 4 -12.76 11.64 -4.47
C ASN A 4 -11.63 10.79 -3.88
N VAL A 5 -11.71 9.44 -3.87
CA VAL A 5 -10.59 8.62 -3.36
C VAL A 5 -9.30 8.87 -4.15
N LEU A 6 -9.38 9.07 -5.47
CA LEU A 6 -8.21 9.38 -6.29
C LEU A 6 -7.75 10.83 -6.10
N CYS A 7 -8.67 11.76 -5.82
CA CYS A 7 -8.28 13.12 -5.43
C CYS A 7 -7.52 13.13 -4.11
N SER A 8 -7.99 12.38 -3.10
CA SER A 8 -7.33 12.25 -1.80
C SER A 8 -6.00 11.49 -1.89
N TRP A 9 -5.91 10.49 -2.77
CA TRP A 9 -4.64 9.88 -3.15
C TRP A 9 -3.70 10.95 -3.69
N GLN A 10 -4.07 11.64 -4.77
CA GLN A 10 -3.20 12.61 -5.43
C GLN A 10 -2.74 13.74 -4.48
N SER A 11 -3.64 14.23 -3.61
CA SER A 11 -3.32 15.28 -2.63
C SER A 11 -2.53 14.78 -1.41
N GLY A 12 -2.46 13.46 -1.20
CA GLY A 12 -1.90 12.87 0.02
C GLY A 12 -2.78 13.05 1.26
N ASP A 13 -4.07 13.35 1.08
CA ASP A 13 -5.05 13.39 2.18
C ASP A 13 -5.31 11.97 2.70
N ARG A 14 -4.46 11.59 3.65
CA ARG A 14 -4.42 10.24 4.21
C ARG A 14 -5.72 9.85 4.90
N GLU A 15 -6.34 10.75 5.66
CA GLU A 15 -7.56 10.42 6.39
C GLU A 15 -8.69 10.06 5.43
N ARG A 16 -8.91 10.91 4.41
CA ARG A 16 -9.95 10.68 3.40
C ARG A 16 -9.64 9.51 2.49
N PHE A 17 -8.38 9.31 2.14
CA PHE A 17 -7.97 8.19 1.32
C PHE A 17 -8.19 6.84 2.03
N ILE A 18 -7.77 6.73 3.29
CA ILE A 18 -7.96 5.52 4.10
C ILE A 18 -9.44 5.25 4.35
N GLU A 19 -10.23 6.29 4.68
CA GLU A 19 -11.70 6.19 4.77
C GLU A 19 -12.29 5.62 3.46
N GLY A 20 -11.84 6.14 2.32
CA GLY A 20 -12.26 5.67 0.99
C GLY A 20 -11.90 4.21 0.72
N ILE A 21 -10.67 3.79 1.00
CA ILE A 21 -10.22 2.40 0.83
C ILE A 21 -11.06 1.44 1.66
N TYR A 22 -11.21 1.69 2.97
CA TYR A 22 -11.97 0.79 3.83
C TYR A 22 -13.46 0.83 3.52
N GLY A 23 -14.00 1.97 3.09
CA GLY A 23 -15.37 2.06 2.57
C GLY A 23 -15.58 1.22 1.31
N LEU A 24 -14.61 1.22 0.39
CA LEU A 24 -14.61 0.34 -0.78
C LEU A 24 -14.52 -1.13 -0.36
N LEU A 25 -13.62 -1.49 0.56
CA LEU A 25 -13.47 -2.85 1.07
C LEU A 25 -14.76 -3.38 1.70
N ALA A 26 -15.39 -2.59 2.56
CA ALA A 26 -16.64 -2.96 3.22
C ALA A 26 -17.82 -3.06 2.24
N GLY A 27 -17.84 -2.23 1.18
CA GLY A 27 -18.92 -2.20 0.20
C GLY A 27 -18.73 -3.16 -0.98
N ALA A 28 -17.50 -3.61 -1.26
CA ALA A 28 -17.17 -4.44 -2.41
C ALA A 28 -17.10 -5.94 -2.11
N LEU A 29 -17.17 -6.35 -0.84
CA LEU A 29 -17.11 -7.74 -0.43
C LEU A 29 -18.30 -8.10 0.46
N SER A 30 -18.96 -9.21 0.15
CA SER A 30 -19.96 -9.80 1.05
C SER A 30 -19.27 -10.25 2.34
N GLN A 31 -19.71 -9.74 3.49
CA GLN A 31 -19.15 -10.13 4.79
C GLN A 31 -19.47 -11.58 5.19
N GLN A 32 -20.46 -12.21 4.54
CA GLN A 32 -20.84 -13.59 4.81
C GLN A 32 -20.02 -14.59 4.01
N THR A 33 -19.73 -14.26 2.75
CA THR A 33 -19.09 -15.19 1.80
C THR A 33 -17.66 -14.79 1.45
N PHE A 34 -17.20 -13.61 1.88
CA PHE A 34 -15.92 -13.01 1.52
C PHE A 34 -15.68 -12.94 0.01
N SER A 35 -16.76 -12.92 -0.77
CA SER A 35 -16.73 -12.85 -2.22
C SER A 35 -17.28 -11.52 -2.69
N GLY A 36 -16.72 -11.02 -3.80
CA GLY A 36 -17.39 -9.96 -4.55
C GLY A 36 -18.72 -10.47 -5.09
N CYS A 37 -18.76 -11.70 -5.61
CA CYS A 37 -19.94 -12.24 -6.27
C CYS A 37 -20.87 -13.01 -5.31
N GLU A 38 -21.85 -12.33 -4.72
CA GLU A 38 -22.90 -13.03 -3.95
C GLU A 38 -23.96 -13.67 -4.87
N HIS A 39 -24.31 -14.92 -4.59
CA HIS A 39 -25.44 -15.63 -5.18
C HIS A 39 -26.54 -15.75 -4.12
N ARG A 40 -27.61 -14.96 -4.23
CA ARG A 40 -28.79 -15.10 -3.36
C ARG A 40 -30.07 -15.13 -4.18
N HIS A 41 -30.81 -16.24 -4.09
CA HIS A 41 -32.09 -16.44 -4.79
C HIS A 41 -32.05 -16.13 -6.32
N GLY A 42 -30.94 -16.39 -7.01
CA GLY A 42 -30.81 -16.14 -8.44
C GLY A 42 -30.42 -14.70 -8.82
N ILE A 43 -30.15 -13.81 -7.85
CA ILE A 43 -29.59 -12.48 -8.11
C ILE A 43 -28.06 -12.56 -8.07
N TRP A 44 -27.44 -12.06 -9.14
CA TRP A 44 -25.99 -11.92 -9.26
C TRP A 44 -25.60 -10.49 -8.94
N SER A 45 -24.73 -10.29 -7.95
CA SER A 45 -24.07 -9.00 -7.73
C SER A 45 -22.62 -9.12 -8.14
N LEU A 46 -22.19 -8.37 -9.15
CA LEU A 46 -20.77 -8.08 -9.37
C LEU A 46 -20.53 -6.70 -8.75
N PRO A 47 -19.92 -6.59 -7.57
CA PRO A 47 -19.54 -5.32 -7.00
C PRO A 47 -18.41 -4.76 -7.86
N ALA A 48 -18.83 -3.96 -8.83
CA ALA A 48 -17.98 -3.10 -9.65
C ALA A 48 -16.87 -2.35 -8.87
N PRO A 49 -17.04 -1.92 -7.59
CA PRO A 49 -15.94 -1.28 -6.87
C PRO A 49 -14.75 -2.20 -6.53
N GLY A 50 -14.83 -3.52 -6.71
CA GLY A 50 -13.73 -4.44 -6.35
C GLY A 50 -12.41 -4.13 -7.07
N ALA A 51 -12.46 -3.78 -8.36
CA ALA A 51 -11.25 -3.39 -9.11
C ALA A 51 -10.65 -2.08 -8.57
N LEU A 52 -11.49 -1.07 -8.30
CA LEU A 52 -11.05 0.20 -7.72
C LEU A 52 -10.50 0.02 -6.30
N MET A 53 -11.08 -0.90 -5.53
CA MET A 53 -10.60 -1.27 -4.19
C MET A 53 -9.18 -1.82 -4.27
N PHE A 54 -8.94 -2.84 -5.09
CA PHE A 54 -7.60 -3.42 -5.25
C PHE A 54 -6.60 -2.38 -5.77
N TYR A 55 -7.01 -1.55 -6.73
CA TYR A 55 -6.19 -0.48 -7.26
C TYR A 55 -5.79 0.54 -6.18
N ALA A 56 -6.76 1.05 -5.41
CA ALA A 56 -6.47 1.99 -4.33
C ALA A 56 -5.63 1.35 -3.20
N MET A 57 -5.86 0.08 -2.87
CA MET A 57 -5.03 -0.67 -1.93
C MET A 57 -3.59 -0.80 -2.42
N LYS A 58 -3.38 -1.10 -3.72
CA LYS A 58 -2.05 -1.10 -4.35
C LYS A 58 -1.39 0.28 -4.16
N LEU A 59 -2.02 1.35 -4.64
CA LEU A 59 -1.49 2.73 -4.55
C LEU A 59 -1.26 3.22 -3.11
N SER A 60 -1.88 2.59 -2.11
CA SER A 60 -1.58 2.93 -0.70
C SER A 60 -0.19 2.48 -0.26
N VAL A 61 0.34 1.42 -0.87
CA VAL A 61 1.57 0.73 -0.44
C VAL A 61 2.66 0.76 -1.51
N ILE A 62 2.30 0.57 -2.78
CA ILE A 62 3.18 0.55 -3.95
C ILE A 62 2.50 1.42 -5.02
N ASP A 63 3.04 2.61 -5.22
CA ASP A 63 2.45 3.66 -6.04
C ASP A 63 3.43 4.07 -7.13
N ASP A 64 3.16 3.59 -8.33
CA ASP A 64 3.89 3.80 -9.58
C ASP A 64 3.20 4.84 -10.48
N GLU A 65 2.18 5.53 -9.98
CA GLU A 65 1.30 6.40 -10.78
C GLU A 65 1.32 7.85 -10.28
N LEU A 66 1.89 8.12 -9.10
CA LEU A 66 1.89 9.46 -8.50
C LEU A 66 2.72 10.46 -9.30
N ARG A 67 3.87 10.03 -9.81
CA ARG A 67 4.84 10.84 -10.54
C ARG A 67 5.54 9.99 -11.59
N ASP A 68 5.75 10.58 -12.75
CA ASP A 68 6.51 9.95 -13.83
C ASP A 68 7.90 9.52 -13.34
N ASP A 69 8.28 8.29 -13.69
CA ASP A 69 9.61 7.72 -13.42
C ASP A 69 9.97 7.59 -11.91
N GLU A 70 8.99 7.71 -11.00
CA GLU A 70 9.16 7.45 -9.57
C GLU A 70 8.30 6.27 -9.10
N LEU A 71 8.86 5.44 -8.21
CA LEU A 71 8.12 4.42 -7.48
C LEU A 71 8.04 4.79 -6.00
N HIS A 72 6.85 5.00 -5.48
CA HIS A 72 6.62 5.36 -4.09
C HIS A 72 6.15 4.16 -3.27
N LEU A 73 6.78 3.95 -2.12
CA LEU A 73 6.49 2.87 -1.20
C LEU A 73 5.92 3.43 0.10
N LEU A 74 4.86 2.80 0.62
CA LEU A 74 4.23 3.05 1.92
C LEU A 74 3.61 4.44 2.16
N ARG A 75 3.54 5.32 1.14
CA ARG A 75 3.07 6.71 1.29
C ARG A 75 1.76 6.86 2.06
N LEU A 76 0.79 6.01 1.74
CA LEU A 76 -0.54 6.04 2.35
C LEU A 76 -0.88 4.69 3.01
N VAL A 77 0.13 3.91 3.43
CA VAL A 77 -0.10 2.55 3.97
C VAL A 77 -1.01 2.63 5.20
N PRO A 78 -2.10 1.87 5.32
CA PRO A 78 -2.92 1.82 6.52
C PRO A 78 -2.08 1.46 7.76
N LYS A 79 -2.25 2.20 8.87
CA LYS A 79 -1.50 1.92 10.12
C LYS A 79 -1.74 0.50 10.62
N ALA A 80 -2.95 -0.02 10.42
CA ALA A 80 -3.35 -1.37 10.79
C ALA A 80 -2.52 -2.47 10.09
N TRP A 81 -1.85 -2.15 8.97
CA TRP A 81 -0.98 -3.10 8.28
C TRP A 81 0.47 -3.02 8.76
N VAL A 82 0.85 -1.96 9.47
CA VAL A 82 2.20 -1.80 10.02
C VAL A 82 2.20 -2.31 11.46
N THR A 83 2.43 -3.62 11.64
CA THR A 83 2.34 -4.30 12.94
C THR A 83 3.55 -5.18 13.22
N SER A 84 3.75 -5.51 14.50
CA SER A 84 4.75 -6.45 15.00
C SER A 84 4.24 -7.89 15.09
N ASP A 85 2.94 -8.11 14.97
CA ASP A 85 2.34 -9.45 15.15
C ASP A 85 2.67 -10.38 13.96
N HIS A 86 2.73 -9.82 12.74
CA HIS A 86 2.95 -10.57 11.53
C HIS A 86 3.74 -9.77 10.49
N LEU A 87 4.34 -10.48 9.54
CA LEU A 87 4.99 -9.88 8.38
C LEU A 87 3.94 -9.56 7.32
N THR A 88 3.82 -8.29 6.93
CA THR A 88 3.00 -7.88 5.80
C THR A 88 3.78 -8.08 4.50
N ARG A 89 3.14 -8.68 3.49
CA ARG A 89 3.77 -9.07 2.23
C ARG A 89 2.92 -8.65 1.04
N PHE A 90 3.56 -8.01 0.08
CA PHE A 90 3.07 -7.70 -1.24
C PHE A 90 4.04 -8.37 -2.21
N GLU A 91 3.57 -9.37 -2.95
CA GLU A 91 4.45 -10.23 -3.74
C GLU A 91 4.04 -10.21 -5.20
N ASN A 92 5.02 -10.11 -6.09
CA ASN A 92 4.83 -10.04 -7.54
C ASN A 92 3.79 -8.97 -7.93
N ILE A 93 3.83 -7.81 -7.26
CA ILE A 93 2.92 -6.71 -7.56
C ILE A 93 3.35 -6.06 -8.86
N ALA A 94 2.47 -6.09 -9.86
CA ALA A 94 2.72 -5.46 -11.14
C ALA A 94 2.83 -3.94 -10.98
N THR A 95 3.93 -3.39 -11.49
CA THR A 95 4.10 -1.94 -11.69
C THR A 95 4.40 -1.61 -13.15
N GLU A 96 4.36 -0.34 -13.52
CA GLU A 96 4.83 0.15 -14.82
C GLU A 96 6.27 -0.32 -15.12
N PHE A 97 7.12 -0.32 -14.10
CA PHE A 97 8.54 -0.69 -14.18
C PHE A 97 8.80 -2.20 -14.27
N GLY A 98 7.85 -3.03 -13.85
CA GLY A 98 8.02 -4.49 -13.67
C GLY A 98 7.41 -4.98 -12.35
N PRO A 99 7.34 -6.30 -12.11
CA PRO A 99 6.86 -6.80 -10.84
C PRO A 99 7.81 -6.46 -9.69
N VAL A 100 7.25 -6.17 -8.52
CA VAL A 100 8.00 -5.89 -7.29
C VAL A 100 7.50 -6.71 -6.12
N ASP A 101 8.42 -7.00 -5.19
CA ASP A 101 8.16 -7.59 -3.89
C ASP A 101 8.45 -6.56 -2.80
N LEU A 102 7.50 -6.39 -1.87
CA LEU A 102 7.65 -5.56 -0.69
C LEU A 102 7.18 -6.31 0.56
N LYS A 103 8.03 -6.35 1.57
CA LYS A 103 7.73 -6.95 2.87
C LYS A 103 8.09 -5.96 3.96
N PHE A 104 7.24 -5.85 4.97
CA PHE A 104 7.56 -5.00 6.12
C PHE A 104 6.97 -5.52 7.42
N LYS A 105 7.68 -5.28 8.51
CA LYS A 105 7.27 -5.65 9.86
C LYS A 105 7.78 -4.64 10.87
N LEU A 106 6.92 -4.23 11.79
CA LEU A 106 7.30 -3.35 12.90
C LEU A 106 8.00 -4.18 13.99
N SER A 107 9.04 -3.64 14.61
CA SER A 107 9.66 -4.24 15.79
C SER A 107 8.68 -4.24 16.97
N GLU A 108 8.86 -5.16 17.92
CA GLU A 108 8.00 -5.27 19.11
C GLU A 108 7.96 -3.99 19.95
N ASP A 109 9.05 -3.21 19.95
CA ASP A 109 9.13 -1.93 20.65
C ASP A 109 8.49 -0.76 19.89
N GLY A 110 8.01 -0.99 18.66
CA GLY A 110 7.38 0.01 17.80
C GLY A 110 8.34 1.04 17.18
N LYS A 111 9.66 0.91 17.39
CA LYS A 111 10.64 1.94 17.03
C LYS A 111 11.31 1.73 15.68
N THR A 112 11.33 0.49 15.20
CA THR A 112 12.01 0.10 13.96
C THR A 112 11.03 -0.54 12.99
N LEU A 113 11.03 -0.09 11.74
CA LEU A 113 10.34 -0.76 10.65
C LEU A 113 11.35 -1.52 9.79
N ASP A 114 11.31 -2.84 9.82
CA ASP A 114 12.11 -3.67 8.92
C ASP A 114 11.38 -3.77 7.58
N VAL A 115 12.08 -3.43 6.49
CA VAL A 115 11.57 -3.41 5.12
C VAL A 115 12.50 -4.22 4.22
N THR A 116 11.92 -5.13 3.47
CA THR A 116 12.59 -5.82 2.35
C THR A 116 11.90 -5.41 1.06
N PHE A 117 12.68 -4.92 0.10
CA PHE A 117 12.16 -4.47 -1.18
C PHE A 117 13.03 -4.99 -2.32
N ALA A 118 12.40 -5.56 -3.34
CA ALA A 118 13.07 -6.02 -4.55
C ALA A 118 12.17 -5.73 -5.76
N GLY A 119 12.78 -5.37 -6.88
CA GLY A 119 12.07 -5.23 -8.15
C GLY A 119 12.75 -6.04 -9.25
N ASP A 120 11.92 -6.65 -10.10
CA ASP A 120 12.33 -7.30 -11.32
C ASP A 120 12.00 -6.36 -12.50
N TRP A 121 12.98 -5.54 -12.86
CA TRP A 121 12.77 -4.38 -13.72
C TRP A 121 12.72 -4.77 -15.20
N ARG A 122 11.62 -4.43 -15.87
CA ARG A 122 11.57 -4.30 -17.34
C ARG A 122 12.21 -2.98 -17.77
N HIS A 123 11.91 -1.92 -17.03
CA HIS A 123 12.57 -0.63 -17.09
C HIS A 123 12.71 -0.13 -15.64
N LYS A 124 13.92 0.26 -15.24
CA LYS A 124 14.18 0.66 -13.86
C LYS A 124 13.66 2.10 -13.63
N PRO A 125 12.91 2.38 -12.55
CA PRO A 125 12.51 3.74 -12.23
C PRO A 125 13.73 4.63 -11.98
N GLY A 126 13.64 5.89 -12.38
CA GLY A 126 14.62 6.93 -12.06
C GLY A 126 14.80 7.13 -10.56
N ARG A 127 13.72 6.95 -9.77
CA ARG A 127 13.76 7.08 -8.31
C ARG A 127 12.83 6.10 -7.61
N VAL A 128 13.27 5.55 -6.47
CA VAL A 128 12.40 4.79 -5.56
C VAL A 128 12.39 5.47 -4.20
N VAL A 129 11.20 5.84 -3.74
CA VAL A 129 10.99 6.64 -2.53
C VAL A 129 10.19 5.85 -1.52
N LEU A 130 10.78 5.55 -0.37
CA LEU A 130 10.09 4.99 0.78
C LEU A 130 9.62 6.11 1.71
N HIS A 131 8.32 6.10 2.05
CA HIS A 131 7.73 7.04 3.00
C HIS A 131 7.65 6.41 4.38
N ALA A 132 8.08 7.12 5.42
CA ALA A 132 7.92 6.63 6.79
C ALA A 132 6.43 6.60 7.18
N PRO A 133 5.86 5.44 7.57
CA PRO A 133 4.48 5.41 8.03
C PRO A 133 4.34 6.25 9.31
N PRO A 134 3.23 7.01 9.51
CA PRO A 134 3.05 7.91 10.65
C PRO A 134 2.69 7.14 11.93
N MET A 135 3.64 6.34 12.40
CA MET A 135 3.54 5.47 13.58
C MET A 135 4.17 6.18 14.79
N PRO A 136 3.45 6.26 15.93
CA PRO A 136 4.01 6.84 17.14
C PRO A 136 5.28 6.12 17.57
N GLY A 137 6.39 6.86 17.76
CA GLY A 137 7.65 6.31 18.25
C GLY A 137 8.53 5.64 17.20
N LEU A 138 8.08 5.51 15.95
CA LEU A 138 8.93 5.05 14.85
C LEU A 138 10.07 6.05 14.64
N SER A 139 11.30 5.59 14.82
CA SER A 139 12.50 6.43 14.70
C SER A 139 13.50 5.90 13.67
N LYS A 140 13.38 4.62 13.30
CA LYS A 140 14.30 3.94 12.41
C LYS A 140 13.56 3.08 11.38
N ILE A 141 14.09 3.04 10.17
CA ILE A 141 13.65 2.12 9.12
C ILE A 141 14.88 1.37 8.61
N VAL A 142 14.81 0.05 8.53
CA VAL A 142 15.89 -0.80 8.01
C VAL A 142 15.44 -1.35 6.67
N VAL A 143 16.05 -0.90 5.58
CA VAL A 143 15.68 -1.31 4.23
C VAL A 143 16.78 -2.20 3.65
N ASN A 144 16.46 -3.45 3.35
CA ASN A 144 17.42 -4.44 2.82
C ASN A 144 18.71 -4.51 3.67
N GLY A 145 18.59 -4.38 5.00
CA GLY A 145 19.71 -4.39 5.94
C GLY A 145 20.43 -3.04 6.13
N LYS A 146 20.06 -1.99 5.40
CA LYS A 146 20.61 -0.64 5.55
C LYS A 146 19.72 0.21 6.46
N GLU A 147 20.31 0.87 7.45
CA GLU A 147 19.56 1.72 8.37
C GLU A 147 19.33 3.13 7.81
N HIS A 148 18.13 3.65 8.05
CA HIS A 148 17.71 5.00 7.71
C HIS A 148 16.95 5.62 8.91
N PRO A 149 17.10 6.93 9.16
CA PRO A 149 16.19 7.61 10.07
C PRO A 149 14.76 7.55 9.53
N ALA A 150 13.75 7.51 10.40
CA ALA A 150 12.35 7.63 10.00
C ALA A 150 12.02 9.08 9.60
N SER A 151 12.58 9.53 8.47
CA SER A 151 12.25 10.79 7.81
C SER A 151 11.05 10.64 6.88
N ASP A 152 10.44 11.76 6.50
CA ASP A 152 9.24 11.76 5.64
C ASP A 152 9.46 10.98 4.33
N GLU A 153 10.57 11.24 3.64
CA GLU A 153 10.97 10.50 2.44
C GLU A 153 12.40 9.93 2.58
N ILE A 154 12.59 8.71 2.08
CA ILE A 154 13.87 8.01 2.01
C ILE A 154 14.06 7.52 0.58
N GLU A 155 15.08 8.03 -0.11
CA GLU A 155 15.44 7.52 -1.43
C GLU A 155 16.26 6.23 -1.30
N LEU A 156 15.80 5.18 -1.99
CA LEU A 156 16.46 3.88 -1.97
C LEU A 156 17.49 3.79 -3.09
N SER A 157 18.73 3.43 -2.72
CA SER A 157 19.77 3.05 -3.67
C SER A 157 19.58 1.57 -4.02
N LEU A 158 18.95 1.32 -5.17
CA LEU A 158 18.68 -0.02 -5.71
C LEU A 158 19.61 -0.37 -6.86
#